data_AF-A0A659UFA5-F1
#
_entry.id   AF-A0A659UFA5-F1
#
_cell.length_a   1.000
_cell.length_b   1.000
_cell.length_c   1.000
_cell.angle_alpha   90.00
_cell.angle_beta   90.00
_cell.angle_gamma   90.00
#
_symmetry.space_group_name_H-M   'P 1'
#
loop_
_entity.id
_entity.type
_entity.pdbx_description
1 polymer ?
#
loop_
_entity_poly.entity_id
_entity_poly.type
_entity_poly.pdbx_seq_one_letter_code
_entity_poly.pdbx_strand_id
1 'polypeptide(L)'
;AAWSLIDFDKPNLKLFSKFDWWGLAGMAAFLGCMEYVLEEGPNNDWLQDQAVFICAIIMTIGAVIFFWRVFTAEEPIVDLKAFSNINFAFGSLFSFVIGIGLYGLTYLYPVFLGRIRGYDSMMIGEALFVSGLA
;
A
#
# COMPACT_ATOMS: atom_id res chain seq x y z
N ALA A 1 8.62 -33.76 23.78
CA ALA A 1 7.19 -34.05 23.64
C ALA A 1 6.53 -33.23 22.53
N ALA A 2 6.72 -31.91 22.45
CA ALA A 2 6.13 -31.09 21.38
C ALA A 2 6.64 -31.46 19.97
N TRP A 3 7.94 -31.73 19.81
CA TRP A 3 8.54 -32.06 18.50
C TRP A 3 8.03 -33.37 17.86
N SER A 4 7.47 -34.30 18.66
CA SER A 4 7.00 -35.60 18.16
C SER A 4 5.49 -35.65 17.88
N LEU A 5 4.75 -34.59 18.23
CA LEU A 5 3.28 -34.53 18.10
C LEU A 5 2.84 -33.51 17.04
N ILE A 6 3.76 -32.70 16.51
CA ILE A 6 3.49 -31.76 15.42
C ILE A 6 3.61 -32.55 14.11
N ASP A 7 2.48 -33.00 13.60
CA ASP A 7 2.36 -33.50 12.23
C ASP A 7 2.44 -32.29 11.30
N PHE A 8 3.57 -32.14 10.60
CA PHE A 8 3.74 -31.09 9.61
C PHE A 8 2.93 -31.48 8.37
N ASP A 9 1.77 -30.84 8.21
CA ASP A 9 0.92 -30.98 7.03
C ASP A 9 1.77 -30.87 5.74
N LYS A 10 1.69 -31.89 4.89
CA LYS A 10 2.45 -31.93 3.64
C LYS A 10 1.86 -30.88 2.69
N PRO A 11 2.70 -30.09 1.99
CA PRO A 11 2.21 -29.05 1.10
C PRO A 11 1.36 -29.64 -0.04
N ASN A 12 0.09 -29.24 -0.09
CA ASN A 12 -0.83 -29.66 -1.15
C ASN A 12 -0.69 -28.73 -2.37
N LEU A 13 0.18 -29.11 -3.30
CA LEU A 13 0.45 -28.32 -4.52
C LEU A 13 -0.79 -28.12 -5.41
N LYS A 14 -1.87 -28.89 -5.24
CA LYS A 14 -3.12 -28.70 -5.98
C LYS A 14 -3.87 -27.42 -5.59
N LEU A 15 -3.54 -26.78 -4.46
CA LEU A 15 -4.14 -25.49 -4.11
C LEU A 15 -3.67 -24.35 -5.02
N PHE A 16 -2.46 -24.44 -5.61
CA PHE A 16 -1.93 -23.40 -6.49
C PHE A 16 -2.76 -23.18 -7.76
N SER A 17 -3.49 -24.20 -8.23
CA SER A 17 -4.39 -24.06 -9.37
C SER A 17 -5.71 -23.38 -9.03
N LYS A 18 -6.07 -23.31 -7.74
CA LYS A 18 -7.25 -22.58 -7.24
C LYS A 18 -6.93 -21.13 -6.86
N PHE A 19 -5.66 -20.77 -6.77
CA PHE A 19 -5.23 -19.45 -6.37
C PHE A 19 -5.58 -18.39 -7.43
N ASP A 20 -6.07 -17.23 -6.99
CA ASP A 20 -6.48 -16.13 -7.87
C ASP A 20 -5.28 -15.31 -8.38
N TRP A 21 -4.53 -15.90 -9.32
CA TRP A 21 -3.37 -15.26 -9.95
C TRP A 21 -3.72 -13.98 -10.73
N TRP A 22 -4.89 -13.94 -11.36
CA TRP A 22 -5.35 -12.77 -12.10
C TRP A 22 -5.72 -11.63 -11.15
N GLY A 23 -6.38 -11.94 -10.03
CA GLY A 23 -6.63 -10.96 -8.96
C GLY A 23 -5.31 -10.42 -8.39
N LEU A 24 -4.32 -11.28 -8.15
CA LEU A 24 -2.99 -10.86 -7.67
C LEU A 24 -2.30 -9.93 -8.66
N ALA A 25 -2.22 -10.31 -9.94
CA ALA A 25 -1.56 -9.51 -10.96
C ALA A 25 -2.27 -8.16 -11.18
N GLY A 26 -3.61 -8.17 -11.20
CA GLY A 26 -4.42 -6.95 -11.28
C GLY A 26 -4.20 -6.03 -10.08
N MET A 27 -4.16 -6.59 -8.87
CA MET A 27 -3.89 -5.85 -7.63
C MET A 27 -2.50 -5.21 -7.65
N ALA A 28 -1.48 -5.97 -8.03
CA ALA A 28 -0.10 -5.48 -8.10
C ALA A 28 0.04 -4.34 -9.12
N ALA A 29 -0.54 -4.51 -10.32
CA ALA A 29 -0.55 -3.49 -11.35
C ALA A 29 -1.33 -2.24 -10.91
N PHE A 30 -2.49 -2.42 -10.27
CA PHE A 30 -3.30 -1.32 -9.76
C PHE A 30 -2.58 -0.52 -8.68
N LEU A 31 -2.22 -1.16 -7.57
CA LEU A 31 -1.67 -0.46 -6.40
C LEU A 31 -0.27 0.08 -6.68
N GLY A 32 0.58 -0.68 -7.36
CA GLY A 32 1.94 -0.23 -7.69
C GLY A 32 1.95 0.96 -8.65
N CYS A 33 1.13 0.94 -9.69
CA CYS A 33 1.03 2.10 -10.59
C CYS A 33 0.29 3.28 -9.95
N MET A 34 -0.68 3.03 -9.06
CA MET A 34 -1.34 4.09 -8.30
C MET A 34 -0.36 4.83 -7.39
N GLU A 35 0.50 4.10 -6.67
CA GLU A 35 1.56 4.68 -5.84
C GLU A 35 2.48 5.58 -6.69
N TYR A 36 3.01 5.05 -7.80
CA TYR A 36 3.89 5.81 -8.70
C TYR A 36 3.23 7.07 -9.29
N VAL A 37 1.99 6.95 -9.78
CA VAL A 37 1.26 8.09 -10.37
C VAL A 37 1.01 9.19 -9.33
N LEU A 38 0.72 8.82 -8.08
CA LEU A 38 0.47 9.78 -7.01
C LEU A 38 1.76 10.41 -6.45
N GLU A 39 2.84 9.66 -6.36
CA GLU A 39 4.13 10.14 -5.88
C GLU A 39 4.80 11.06 -6.90
N GLU A 40 4.85 10.62 -8.16
CA GLU A 40 5.66 11.26 -9.19
C GLU A 40 4.85 12.21 -10.09
N GLY A 41 3.53 12.04 -10.15
CA GLY A 41 2.63 12.91 -10.90
C GLY A 41 2.82 14.42 -10.62
N PRO A 42 2.88 14.87 -9.35
CA PRO A 42 3.13 16.27 -9.03
C PRO A 42 4.46 16.82 -9.55
N ASN A 43 5.49 15.98 -9.64
CA ASN A 43 6.83 16.39 -10.09
C ASN A 43 6.94 16.41 -11.62
N ASN A 44 6.18 15.55 -12.32
CA ASN A 44 6.28 15.30 -13.76
C ASN A 44 5.06 15.79 -14.55
N ASP A 45 4.43 16.90 -14.16
CA ASP A 45 3.27 17.48 -14.87
C ASP A 45 2.11 16.50 -15.12
N TRP A 46 1.94 15.52 -14.22
CA TRP A 46 0.89 14.51 -14.23
C TRP A 46 0.78 13.73 -15.54
N LEU A 47 -0.36 13.81 -16.23
CA LEU A 47 -0.67 13.03 -17.43
C LEU A 47 0.03 13.57 -18.68
N GLN A 48 0.75 14.69 -18.59
CA GLN A 48 1.58 15.18 -19.69
C GLN A 48 2.86 14.38 -19.83
N ASP A 49 3.39 13.85 -18.72
CA ASP A 49 4.51 12.93 -18.76
C ASP A 49 4.09 11.55 -19.29
N GLN A 50 4.92 11.01 -20.18
CA GLN A 50 4.64 9.76 -20.86
C GLN A 50 4.66 8.57 -19.90
N ALA A 51 5.57 8.55 -18.91
CA ALA A 51 5.68 7.44 -17.97
C ALA A 51 4.48 7.43 -17.02
N VAL A 52 4.15 8.58 -16.43
CA VAL A 52 2.98 8.74 -15.54
C VAL A 52 1.69 8.40 -16.31
N PHE A 53 1.55 8.83 -17.57
CA PHE A 53 0.40 8.49 -18.40
C PHE A 53 0.27 6.98 -18.66
N ILE A 54 1.37 6.29 -19.01
CA ILE A 54 1.37 4.84 -19.21
C ILE A 54 1.00 4.12 -17.90
N CYS A 55 1.59 4.53 -16.78
CA CYS A 55 1.26 3.97 -15.47
C CYS A 55 -0.20 4.23 -15.10
N ALA A 56 -0.78 5.39 -15.42
CA ALA A 56 -2.20 5.67 -15.19
C ALA A 56 -3.12 4.73 -16.01
N ILE A 57 -2.73 4.38 -17.25
CA ILE A 57 -3.46 3.39 -18.05
C ILE A 57 -3.36 2.00 -17.41
N ILE A 58 -2.16 1.56 -17.03
CA ILE A 58 -1.94 0.25 -16.38
C ILE A 58 -2.70 0.18 -15.06
N MET A 59 -2.66 1.24 -14.24
CA MET A 59 -3.42 1.39 -13.01
C MET A 59 -4.91 1.19 -13.26
N THR A 60 -5.46 1.85 -14.29
CA THR A 60 -6.90 1.78 -14.62
C THR A 60 -7.30 0.37 -15.06
N ILE A 61 -6.53 -0.26 -15.95
CA ILE A 61 -6.79 -1.63 -16.42
C ILE A 61 -6.65 -2.62 -15.26
N GLY A 62 -5.59 -2.49 -14.47
CA GLY A 62 -5.33 -3.32 -13.29
C GLY A 62 -6.47 -3.22 -12.27
N ALA A 63 -6.98 -2.00 -12.02
CA ALA A 63 -8.11 -1.77 -11.13
C ALA A 63 -9.36 -2.49 -11.63
N VAL A 64 -9.70 -2.37 -12.92
CA VAL A 64 -10.86 -3.05 -13.51
C VAL A 64 -10.74 -4.57 -13.35
N ILE A 65 -9.58 -5.15 -13.68
CA ILE A 65 -9.33 -6.59 -13.53
C ILE A 65 -9.44 -7.01 -12.06
N PHE A 66 -8.82 -6.26 -11.15
CA PHE A 66 -8.81 -6.56 -9.72
C PHE A 66 -10.23 -6.54 -9.13
N PHE A 67 -10.97 -5.46 -9.31
CA PHE A 67 -12.33 -5.35 -8.77
C PHE A 67 -13.27 -6.38 -9.41
N TRP A 68 -13.18 -6.61 -10.73
CA TRP A 68 -13.97 -7.64 -11.39
C TRP A 68 -13.70 -9.04 -10.80
N ARG A 69 -12.43 -9.39 -10.55
CA ARG A 69 -12.05 -10.66 -9.93
C ARG A 69 -12.50 -10.76 -8.48
N VAL A 70 -12.31 -9.72 -7.69
CA VAL A 70 -12.74 -9.67 -6.28
C VAL A 70 -14.24 -9.94 -6.12
N PHE A 71 -15.06 -9.47 -7.05
CA PHE A 71 -16.51 -9.69 -6.98
C PHE A 71 -17.00 -10.99 -7.65
N THR A 72 -16.22 -11.59 -8.55
CA THR A 72 -16.66 -12.74 -9.38
C THR A 72 -15.98 -14.06 -9.01
N ALA A 73 -14.78 -14.02 -8.43
CA ALA A 73 -14.02 -15.24 -8.09
C ALA A 73 -14.68 -15.98 -6.92
N GLU A 74 -14.63 -17.32 -6.95
CA GLU A 74 -15.09 -18.17 -5.83
C GLU A 74 -14.23 -17.97 -4.59
N GLU A 75 -12.91 -17.88 -4.78
CA GLU A 75 -11.90 -17.67 -3.75
C GLU A 75 -11.06 -16.43 -4.12
N PRO A 76 -11.59 -15.21 -3.94
CA PRO A 76 -10.89 -13.98 -4.31
C PRO A 76 -9.66 -13.77 -3.43
N ILE A 77 -8.60 -13.19 -4.00
CA ILE A 77 -7.38 -12.90 -3.24
C ILE A 77 -7.59 -11.90 -2.09
N VAL A 78 -8.56 -10.99 -2.26
CA VAL A 78 -8.97 -10.03 -1.23
C VAL A 78 -10.48 -10.15 -1.04
N ASP A 79 -10.90 -10.47 0.19
CA ASP A 79 -12.32 -10.51 0.54
C ASP A 79 -12.80 -9.17 1.07
N LEU A 80 -13.48 -8.39 0.22
CA LEU A 80 -14.08 -7.11 0.61
C LEU A 80 -15.30 -7.28 1.54
N LYS A 81 -15.86 -8.48 1.68
CA LYS A 81 -16.97 -8.72 2.62
C LYS A 81 -16.53 -8.48 4.07
N ALA A 82 -15.24 -8.57 4.37
CA ALA A 82 -14.68 -8.23 5.68
C ALA A 82 -15.06 -6.81 6.15
N PHE A 83 -15.19 -5.85 5.23
CA PHE A 83 -15.63 -4.49 5.53
C PHE A 83 -17.10 -4.38 5.93
N SER A 84 -17.91 -5.43 5.75
CA SER A 84 -19.27 -5.48 6.30
C SER A 84 -19.26 -5.54 7.83
N ASN A 85 -18.15 -5.99 8.42
CA ASN A 85 -17.95 -5.91 9.87
C ASN A 85 -17.50 -4.49 10.25
N ILE A 86 -18.34 -3.80 11.01
CA ILE A 86 -18.10 -2.42 11.44
C ILE A 86 -16.79 -2.26 12.23
N ASN A 87 -16.42 -3.24 13.07
CA ASN A 87 -15.17 -3.18 13.84
C ASN A 87 -13.96 -3.29 12.92
N PHE A 88 -14.04 -4.15 11.89
CA PHE A 88 -12.98 -4.26 10.89
C PHE A 88 -12.87 -2.96 10.08
N ALA A 89 -14.00 -2.44 9.59
CA ALA A 89 -14.02 -1.19 8.83
C ALA A 89 -13.45 0.00 9.63
N PHE A 90 -13.86 0.17 10.90
CA PHE A 90 -13.30 1.19 11.77
C PHE A 90 -11.82 0.96 12.06
N GLY A 91 -11.39 -0.29 12.30
CA GLY A 91 -9.98 -0.61 12.51
C GLY A 91 -9.10 -0.29 11.29
N SER A 92 -9.58 -0.61 10.09
CA SER A 92 -8.92 -0.26 8.83
C SER A 92 -8.88 1.25 8.60
N LEU A 93 -9.99 1.96 8.83
CA LEU A 93 -10.04 3.41 8.71
C LEU A 93 -9.12 4.10 9.72
N PHE A 94 -9.10 3.64 10.95
CA PHE A 94 -8.22 4.16 11.99
C PHE A 94 -6.75 3.96 11.63
N SER A 95 -6.39 2.75 11.18
CA SER A 95 -5.04 2.45 10.67
C SER A 95 -4.66 3.33 9.49
N PHE A 96 -5.60 3.59 8.58
CA PHE A 96 -5.41 4.47 7.43
C PHE A 96 -5.12 5.92 7.85
N VAL A 97 -5.92 6.48 8.76
CA VAL A 97 -5.73 7.85 9.28
C VAL A 97 -4.42 7.97 10.06
N ILE A 98 -4.07 6.96 10.87
CA ILE A 98 -2.77 6.91 11.53
C ILE A 98 -1.64 6.91 10.51
N GLY A 99 -1.75 6.10 9.45
CA GLY A 99 -0.76 6.07 8.36
C GLY A 99 -0.54 7.45 7.73
N ILE A 100 -1.63 8.15 7.37
CA ILE A 100 -1.55 9.52 6.84
C ILE A 100 -0.83 10.44 7.84
N GLY A 101 -1.19 10.38 9.12
CA GLY A 101 -0.57 11.18 10.16
C GLY A 101 0.92 10.92 10.30
N LEU A 102 1.32 9.65 10.40
CA LEU A 102 2.72 9.25 10.59
C LEU A 102 3.60 9.62 9.39
N TYR A 103 3.22 9.18 8.18
CA TYR A 103 4.02 9.42 6.98
C TYR A 103 3.96 10.88 6.52
N GLY A 104 2.77 11.52 6.62
CA GLY A 104 2.61 12.93 6.30
C GLY A 104 3.43 13.84 7.22
N LEU A 105 3.45 13.57 8.53
CA LEU A 105 4.29 14.33 9.48
C LEU A 105 5.78 14.11 9.24
N THR A 106 6.18 12.91 8.82
CA THR A 106 7.59 12.61 8.50
C THR A 106 8.13 13.53 7.40
N TYR A 107 7.28 13.89 6.42
CA TYR A 107 7.63 14.87 5.39
C TYR A 107 7.39 16.33 5.83
N LEU A 108 6.26 16.63 6.47
CA LEU A 108 5.89 18.00 6.83
C LEU A 108 6.79 18.60 7.91
N TYR A 109 7.30 17.79 8.83
CA TYR A 109 8.12 18.25 9.95
C TYR A 109 9.47 18.87 9.50
N PRO A 110 10.31 18.23 8.67
CA PRO A 110 11.52 18.87 8.15
C PRO A 110 11.21 20.10 7.32
N VAL A 111 10.13 20.07 6.51
CA VAL A 111 9.72 21.23 5.70
C VAL A 111 9.33 22.42 6.59
N PHE A 112 8.62 22.18 7.69
CA PHE A 112 8.26 23.20 8.69
C PHE A 112 9.52 23.76 9.38
N LEU A 113 10.42 22.89 9.84
CA LEU A 113 11.66 23.33 10.49
C LEU A 113 12.54 24.17 9.57
N GLY A 114 12.68 23.77 8.31
CA GLY A 114 13.45 24.53 7.33
C GLY A 114 12.78 25.85 6.93
N ARG A 115 11.51 25.81 6.51
CA ARG A 115 10.84 26.99 5.92
C ARG A 115 10.34 28.00 6.95
N ILE A 116 9.90 27.56 8.12
CA ILE A 116 9.27 28.44 9.13
C ILE A 116 10.22 28.68 10.31
N ARG A 117 10.91 27.65 10.80
CA ARG A 117 11.87 27.81 11.92
C ARG A 117 13.26 28.25 11.46
N GLY A 118 13.56 28.21 10.16
CA GLY A 118 14.84 28.64 9.61
C GLY A 118 16.00 27.74 10.01
N TYR A 119 15.73 26.47 10.33
CA TYR A 119 16.78 25.51 10.68
C TYR A 119 17.61 25.15 9.44
N ASP A 120 18.91 25.01 9.61
CA ASP A 120 19.77 24.45 8.57
C ASP A 120 19.62 22.92 8.48
N SER A 121 20.20 22.32 7.44
CA SER A 121 20.09 20.88 7.18
C SER A 121 20.64 20.01 8.31
N MET A 122 21.68 20.47 9.02
CA MET A 122 22.28 19.71 10.13
C MET A 122 21.33 19.69 11.33
N MET A 123 20.79 20.85 11.70
CA MET A 123 19.84 20.98 12.81
C MET A 123 18.56 20.16 12.58
N ILE A 124 18.05 20.14 11.34
CA ILE A 124 16.90 19.29 10.97
C ILE A 124 17.26 17.82 11.12
N GLY A 125 18.45 17.42 10.64
CA GLY A 125 18.97 16.07 10.77
C GLY A 125 19.07 15.61 12.23
N GLU A 126 19.63 16.44 13.11
CA GLU A 126 19.71 16.14 14.55
C GLU A 126 18.34 16.02 15.20
N ALA A 127 17.41 16.93 14.89
CA ALA A 127 16.06 16.90 15.45
C ALA A 127 15.29 15.64 15.04
N LEU A 128 15.38 15.24 13.77
CA LEU A 128 14.73 14.03 13.25
C LEU A 128 15.42 12.75 13.73
N PHE A 129 16.74 12.76 13.88
CA PHE A 129 17.51 11.62 14.38
C PHE A 129 17.07 11.20 15.79
N VAL A 130 16.85 12.16 16.69
CA VAL A 130 16.38 11.89 18.05
C VAL A 130 14.99 11.24 18.03
N SER A 131 14.08 11.70 17.17
CA SER A 131 12.76 11.08 17.04
C SER A 131 12.79 9.69 16.39
N GLY A 132 13.78 9.38 15.55
CA GLY A 132 13.93 8.06 14.94
C GLY A 132 14.62 7.02 15.84
N LEU A 133 15.36 7.46 16.86
CA LEU A 133 15.99 6.58 17.85
C LEU A 133 15.09 6.19 19.02
N ALA A 134 14.08 7.01 19.33
CA ALA A 134 13.16 6.82 20.45
C ALA A 134 12.06 5.81 20.10
#